data_AF-A0A8A1LUR5-F1
#
_entry.id   AF-A0A8A1LUR5-F1
#
_cell.length_a   1.000
_cell.length_b   1.000
_cell.length_c   1.000
_cell.angle_alpha   90.00
_cell.angle_beta   90.00
_cell.angle_gamma   90.00
#
_symmetry.space_group_name_H-M   'P 1'
#
loop_
_entity.id
_entity.type
_entity.pdbx_description
1 polymer ?
#
loop_
_entity_poly.entity_id
_entity_poly.type
_entity_poly.pdbx_seq_one_letter_code
_entity_poly.pdbx_strand_id
1 'polypeptide(L)'
;MIDQAQLLFVRATGNMNRRILFGPYDGQVLRSSDSRLRGFPFTTRRATQGELMRAFTELTRVKVSHIDEAALALEAEKPSETMSKSSKSSKSSKPSSHQLQQQQQKLSQEDETMILHSSQIQALIRRSKVPALISYITNNSIPPSFTFHQSSSQQMYHSPTPLHLAASSNSPAIVLALLTKCNSDPTILNGEGKPPFDLAGDRPTRDTFRVARHELGESKWDWDAAHVPPPLSKTEAENRTERERQAAADAEASRRKAEAERLKREDAERALGNRKKAGGQRLLEKTGAEKREEEMRGMTPEMRTRLERERRARAAEERIRRMQAGGGL
;
A
#
# COMPACT_ATOMS: atom_id res chain seq x y z
N MET A 1 27.45 22.71 12.85
CA MET A 1 27.86 21.30 13.05
C MET A 1 27.85 20.50 11.76
N ILE A 2 26.80 20.57 10.91
CA ILE A 2 26.76 19.85 9.63
C ILE A 2 27.88 20.30 8.67
N ASP A 3 28.21 21.60 8.65
CA ASP A 3 29.24 22.13 7.72
C ASP A 3 30.65 21.61 8.00
N GLN A 4 30.94 21.21 9.25
CA GLN A 4 32.23 20.65 9.68
C GLN A 4 32.30 19.12 9.50
N ALA A 5 31.21 18.46 9.12
CA ALA A 5 31.21 17.02 8.91
C ALA A 5 32.03 16.66 7.66
N GLN A 6 32.87 15.63 7.78
CA GLN A 6 33.66 15.11 6.66
C GLN A 6 32.82 14.27 5.70
N LEU A 7 31.87 13.50 6.24
CA LEU A 7 30.97 12.62 5.49
C LEU A 7 29.55 12.72 6.04
N LEU A 8 28.57 12.62 5.15
CA LEU A 8 27.14 12.68 5.47
C LEU A 8 26.46 11.41 4.97
N PHE A 9 26.10 10.51 5.88
CA PHE A 9 25.38 9.28 5.54
C PHE A 9 23.87 9.50 5.62
N VAL A 10 23.17 9.44 4.48
CA VAL A 10 21.74 9.73 4.38
C VAL A 10 21.00 8.59 3.69
N ARG A 11 19.92 8.12 4.32
CA ARG A 11 18.97 7.18 3.72
C ARG A 11 17.62 7.84 3.53
N ALA A 12 17.23 8.05 2.28
CA ALA A 12 15.89 8.52 1.91
C ALA A 12 15.31 7.65 0.79
N THR A 13 14.35 6.81 1.14
CA THR A 13 13.60 5.97 0.17
C THR A 13 12.56 6.79 -0.56
N GLY A 14 12.58 6.76 -1.89
CA GLY A 14 11.54 7.38 -2.71
C GLY A 14 11.70 8.89 -2.93
N ASN A 15 11.00 9.39 -3.95
CA ASN A 15 11.13 10.77 -4.43
C ASN A 15 10.62 11.80 -3.39
N MET A 16 9.51 11.50 -2.70
CA MET A 16 8.94 12.35 -1.65
C MET A 16 9.95 12.64 -0.52
N ASN A 17 10.54 11.60 0.06
CA ASN A 17 11.49 11.75 1.18
C ASN A 17 12.79 12.45 0.76
N ARG A 18 13.26 12.20 -0.47
CA ARG A 18 14.42 12.93 -1.03
C ARG A 18 14.11 14.41 -1.23
N ARG A 19 12.91 14.75 -1.69
CA ARG A 19 12.48 16.15 -1.85
C ARG A 19 12.31 16.88 -0.50
N ILE A 20 11.93 16.17 0.56
CA ILE A 20 11.88 16.77 1.91
C ILE A 20 13.29 17.17 2.39
N LEU A 21 14.29 16.33 2.17
CA LEU A 21 15.66 16.59 2.64
C LEU A 21 16.48 17.50 1.72
N PHE A 22 16.28 17.39 0.40
CA PHE A 22 17.12 18.05 -0.62
C PHE A 22 16.34 18.95 -1.59
N GLY A 23 15.02 19.09 -1.42
CA GLY A 23 14.20 19.97 -2.25
C GLY A 23 14.37 21.44 -1.89
N PRO A 24 13.74 22.35 -2.65
CA PRO A 24 13.73 23.76 -2.32
C PRO A 24 12.90 24.00 -1.06
N TYR A 25 13.54 24.44 0.01
CA TYR A 25 12.92 24.96 1.23
C TYR A 25 13.73 26.15 1.75
N ASP A 26 13.10 27.00 2.54
CA ASP A 26 13.73 28.19 3.09
C ASP A 26 14.87 27.81 4.05
N GLY A 27 16.05 28.42 3.87
CA GLY A 27 17.26 28.06 4.63
C GLY A 27 17.86 26.69 4.29
N GLN A 28 17.82 26.25 3.03
CA GLN A 28 18.34 24.94 2.60
C GLN A 28 19.79 24.67 3.07
N VAL A 29 19.94 23.72 4.00
CA VAL A 29 21.24 23.31 4.57
C VAL A 29 21.88 22.16 3.79
N LEU A 30 21.08 21.24 3.24
CA LEU A 30 21.57 20.06 2.52
C LEU A 30 21.28 20.15 1.03
N ARG A 31 22.32 19.99 0.20
CA ARG A 31 22.24 20.01 -1.28
C ARG A 31 22.46 18.62 -1.84
N SER A 32 21.67 18.21 -2.82
CA SER A 32 21.83 16.89 -3.46
C SER A 32 23.16 16.70 -4.20
N SER A 33 23.83 17.80 -4.56
CA SER A 33 25.14 17.84 -5.23
C SER A 33 26.33 17.86 -4.27
N ASP A 34 26.12 17.79 -2.95
CA ASP A 34 27.21 17.78 -1.96
C ASP A 34 28.05 16.49 -2.08
N SER A 35 29.36 16.64 -2.31
CA SER A 35 30.31 15.55 -2.50
C SER A 35 30.55 14.71 -1.23
N ARG A 36 30.10 15.16 -0.07
CA ARG A 36 30.19 14.43 1.21
C ARG A 36 29.03 13.46 1.42
N LEU A 37 27.97 13.55 0.61
CA LEU A 37 26.80 12.68 0.73
C LEU A 37 27.11 11.24 0.32
N ARG A 38 26.79 10.30 1.20
CA ARG A 38 26.95 8.85 1.00
C ARG A 38 25.67 8.12 1.42
N GLY A 39 25.43 6.97 0.80
CA GLY A 39 24.43 6.01 1.27
C GLY A 39 25.05 5.05 2.29
N PHE A 40 24.21 4.43 3.12
CA PHE A 40 24.68 3.35 3.99
C PHE A 40 25.01 2.10 3.16
N PRO A 41 26.21 1.50 3.30
CA PRO A 41 26.64 0.31 2.56
C PRO A 41 26.06 -1.01 3.11
N PHE A 42 25.04 -0.91 3.97
CA PHE A 42 24.35 -2.04 4.58
C PHE A 42 22.85 -1.75 4.69
N THR A 43 22.07 -2.80 4.98
CA THR A 43 20.63 -2.67 5.15
C THR A 43 20.29 -1.90 6.41
N THR A 44 19.50 -0.84 6.24
CA THR A 44 19.03 0.05 7.31
C THR A 44 17.59 -0.29 7.67
N ARG A 45 17.27 -0.26 8.97
CA ARG A 45 15.94 -0.57 9.52
C ARG A 45 15.13 0.73 9.73
N ARG A 46 14.03 0.64 10.50
CA ARG A 46 13.19 1.79 10.86
C ARG A 46 14.03 2.87 11.56
N ALA A 47 13.83 4.13 11.15
CA ALA A 47 14.52 5.29 11.71
C ALA A 47 14.19 5.48 13.20
N THR A 48 15.05 4.93 14.05
CA THR A 48 14.97 4.96 15.51
C THR A 48 16.35 5.27 16.07
N GLN A 49 16.43 5.74 17.32
CA GLN A 49 17.72 6.00 17.97
C GLN A 49 18.62 4.75 17.99
N GLY A 50 18.04 3.58 18.27
CA GLY A 50 18.79 2.31 18.26
C GLY A 50 19.39 1.98 16.89
N GLU A 51 18.67 2.27 15.81
CA GLU A 51 19.19 2.08 14.46
C GLU A 51 20.32 3.07 14.12
N LEU A 52 20.25 4.32 14.61
CA LEU A 52 21.32 5.30 14.42
C LEU A 52 22.62 4.84 15.11
N MET A 53 22.51 4.35 16.35
CA MET A 53 23.67 3.83 17.10
C MET A 53 24.25 2.56 16.47
N ARG A 54 23.38 1.66 15.97
CA ARG A 54 23.82 0.48 15.22
C ARG A 54 24.57 0.89 13.96
N ALA A 55 23.98 1.76 13.14
CA ALA A 55 24.58 2.21 11.89
C ALA A 55 25.92 2.96 12.12
N PHE A 56 26.02 3.75 13.18
CA PHE A 56 27.28 4.39 13.56
C PHE A 56 28.35 3.35 13.93
N THR A 57 27.99 2.34 14.73
CA THR A 57 28.91 1.26 15.11
C THR A 57 29.36 0.44 13.90
N GLU A 58 28.45 0.14 12.99
CA GLU A 58 28.72 -0.57 11.73
C GLU A 58 29.68 0.20 10.80
N LEU A 59 29.58 1.53 10.76
CA LEU A 59 30.45 2.37 9.92
C LEU A 59 31.84 2.61 10.54
N THR A 60 31.94 2.60 11.87
CA THR A 60 33.17 3.00 12.58
C THR A 60 33.99 1.83 13.08
N ARG A 61 33.42 0.62 13.12
CA ARG A 61 34.08 -0.56 13.68
C ARG A 61 34.56 -1.50 12.58
N VAL A 62 35.79 -1.97 12.73
CA VAL A 62 36.34 -3.04 11.89
C VAL A 62 35.63 -4.35 12.20
N LYS A 63 35.20 -5.05 11.15
CA LYS A 63 34.67 -6.40 11.23
C LYS A 63 35.67 -7.37 10.61
N VAL A 64 36.01 -8.42 11.36
CA VAL A 64 36.84 -9.52 10.87
C VAL A 64 35.88 -10.63 10.44
N SER A 65 35.82 -10.89 9.15
CA SER A 65 35.15 -12.06 8.60
C SER A 65 36.20 -13.11 8.29
N HIS A 66 36.04 -14.32 8.83
CA HIS A 66 36.82 -15.46 8.40
C HIS A 66 36.24 -15.96 7.09
N ILE A 67 37.10 -15.97 6.08
CA ILE A 67 36.79 -16.46 4.76
C ILE A 67 37.42 -17.85 4.70
N ASP A 68 36.60 -18.88 4.60
CA ASP A 68 37.07 -20.25 4.49
C ASP A 68 37.44 -20.49 3.02
N GLU A 69 38.75 -20.65 2.71
CA GLU A 69 39.26 -20.80 1.34
C GLU A 69 38.65 -22.01 0.63
N ALA A 70 38.27 -23.06 1.37
CA ALA A 70 37.58 -24.23 0.83
C ALA A 70 36.11 -23.94 0.47
N ALA A 71 35.42 -23.10 1.25
CA ALA A 71 34.07 -22.66 0.93
C ALA A 71 34.08 -21.67 -0.25
N LEU A 72 35.05 -20.76 -0.31
CA LEU A 72 35.25 -19.88 -1.46
C LEU A 72 35.65 -20.60 -2.74
N ALA A 73 36.39 -21.71 -2.69
CA ALA A 73 36.69 -22.51 -3.90
C ALA A 73 35.42 -23.19 -4.45
N LEU A 74 34.56 -23.70 -3.57
CA LEU A 74 33.23 -24.23 -3.94
C LEU A 74 32.23 -23.12 -4.38
N GLU A 75 32.47 -21.89 -3.94
CA GLU A 75 31.68 -20.71 -4.30
C GLU A 75 32.28 -19.93 -5.48
N ALA A 76 33.53 -20.20 -5.87
CA ALA A 76 34.21 -19.68 -7.06
C ALA A 76 33.96 -20.56 -8.30
N GLU A 77 33.58 -21.84 -8.12
CA GLU A 77 32.91 -22.62 -9.17
C GLU A 77 31.46 -22.18 -9.41
N LYS A 78 30.88 -21.39 -8.50
CA LYS A 78 29.62 -20.67 -8.73
C LYS A 78 29.96 -19.30 -9.29
N PRO A 79 29.51 -18.91 -10.50
CA PRO A 79 29.90 -17.63 -11.08
C PRO A 79 29.23 -16.48 -10.32
N SER A 80 29.95 -15.92 -9.37
CA SER A 80 29.74 -14.59 -8.82
C SER A 80 30.85 -13.72 -9.41
N GLU A 81 30.50 -12.67 -10.13
CA GLU A 81 31.22 -11.41 -9.90
C GLU A 81 30.42 -10.17 -10.26
N THR A 82 30.47 -9.25 -9.30
CA THR A 82 29.97 -7.90 -9.34
C THR A 82 31.15 -6.95 -9.57
N MET A 83 30.86 -5.86 -10.30
CA MET A 83 31.56 -4.57 -10.26
C MET A 83 32.92 -4.42 -10.97
N SER A 84 32.94 -3.69 -12.08
CA SER A 84 33.45 -2.29 -12.11
C SER A 84 33.19 -1.61 -13.46
N LYS A 85 33.26 -0.27 -13.42
CA LYS A 85 32.68 0.71 -14.34
C LYS A 85 33.62 1.15 -15.48
N SER A 86 32.98 1.69 -16.51
CA SER A 86 33.33 2.92 -17.26
C SER A 86 34.01 2.79 -18.63
N SER A 87 33.64 3.77 -19.45
CA SER A 87 34.13 4.15 -20.79
C SER A 87 33.54 3.40 -22.00
N LYS A 88 32.72 4.14 -22.77
CA LYS A 88 32.30 3.81 -24.13
C LYS A 88 33.47 3.98 -25.09
N SER A 89 33.50 3.07 -26.06
CA SER A 89 34.53 2.81 -27.06
C SER A 89 34.66 3.85 -28.19
N SER A 90 35.90 3.91 -28.67
CA SER A 90 36.49 4.48 -29.88
C SER A 90 36.01 3.88 -31.22
N LYS A 91 36.44 4.50 -32.34
CA LYS A 91 36.62 3.84 -33.65
C LYS A 91 38.07 3.98 -34.15
N SER A 92 38.53 2.90 -34.81
CA SER A 92 39.76 2.66 -35.64
C SER A 92 41.13 2.76 -34.94
N SER A 93 42.15 1.92 -35.16
CA SER A 93 42.43 0.79 -36.07
C SER A 93 43.71 0.03 -35.59
N LYS A 94 43.77 -1.29 -35.87
CA LYS A 94 44.85 -2.34 -35.83
C LYS A 94 46.36 -1.94 -35.68
N PRO A 95 47.32 -2.91 -35.44
CA PRO A 95 47.23 -4.27 -34.86
C PRO A 95 48.38 -4.68 -33.87
N SER A 96 48.28 -5.91 -33.36
CA SER A 96 49.33 -6.82 -32.83
C SER A 96 49.63 -6.81 -31.32
N SER A 97 49.27 -7.90 -30.64
CA SER A 97 50.20 -8.96 -30.16
C SER A 97 49.49 -9.87 -29.16
N HIS A 98 49.80 -11.16 -29.26
CA HIS A 98 49.29 -12.32 -28.53
C HIS A 98 49.28 -12.16 -26.99
N GLN A 99 48.17 -12.48 -26.31
CA GLN A 99 48.02 -13.71 -25.47
C GLN A 99 46.76 -13.72 -24.58
N LEU A 100 46.11 -14.89 -24.59
CA LEU A 100 45.21 -15.50 -23.60
C LEU A 100 43.75 -15.00 -23.52
N GLN A 101 42.88 -15.86 -24.03
CA GLN A 101 41.43 -15.81 -23.99
C GLN A 101 40.89 -15.89 -22.54
N GLN A 102 40.02 -14.95 -22.17
CA GLN A 102 38.90 -15.22 -21.25
C GLN A 102 37.61 -14.87 -21.98
N GLN A 103 36.84 -15.91 -22.33
CA GLN A 103 35.50 -15.80 -22.89
C GLN A 103 34.55 -15.26 -21.81
N GLN A 104 34.19 -13.98 -21.89
CA GLN A 104 32.97 -13.48 -21.26
C GLN A 104 31.77 -13.89 -22.11
N GLN A 105 30.94 -14.81 -21.61
CA GLN A 105 29.65 -15.18 -22.20
C GLN A 105 28.70 -13.97 -22.17
N LYS A 106 28.17 -13.58 -23.33
CA LYS A 106 27.05 -12.63 -23.44
C LYS A 106 25.79 -13.34 -22.91
N LEU A 107 25.03 -12.71 -22.01
CA LEU A 107 23.65 -13.15 -21.70
C LEU A 107 22.89 -13.25 -23.03
N SER A 108 22.20 -14.38 -23.23
CA SER A 108 21.45 -14.62 -24.48
C SER A 108 20.30 -13.61 -24.57
N GLN A 109 19.92 -13.19 -25.77
CA GLN A 109 18.73 -12.35 -25.97
C GLN A 109 17.47 -12.97 -25.36
N GLU A 110 17.43 -14.30 -25.26
CA GLU A 110 16.35 -15.08 -24.65
C GLU A 110 16.25 -14.86 -23.12
N ASP A 111 17.37 -14.68 -22.42
CA ASP A 111 17.34 -14.45 -20.97
C ASP A 111 16.76 -13.06 -20.66
N GLU A 112 17.10 -12.06 -21.47
CA GLU A 112 16.56 -10.70 -21.32
C GLU A 112 15.03 -10.66 -21.53
N THR A 113 14.50 -11.41 -22.51
CA THR A 113 13.05 -11.50 -22.73
C THR A 113 12.36 -12.22 -21.58
N MET A 114 12.94 -13.30 -21.06
CA MET A 114 12.39 -14.06 -19.92
C MET A 114 12.36 -13.22 -18.63
N ILE A 115 13.38 -12.39 -18.39
CA ILE A 115 13.39 -11.42 -17.28
C ILE A 115 12.27 -10.39 -17.45
N LEU A 116 12.09 -9.88 -18.66
CA LEU A 116 11.03 -8.92 -18.95
C LEU A 116 9.64 -9.54 -18.72
N HIS A 117 9.38 -10.73 -19.27
CA HIS A 117 8.13 -11.46 -19.07
C HIS A 117 7.84 -11.69 -17.58
N SER A 118 8.86 -12.09 -16.83
CA SER A 118 8.74 -12.32 -15.39
C SER A 118 8.35 -11.04 -14.65
N SER A 119 9.03 -9.93 -14.93
CA SER A 119 8.74 -8.63 -14.31
C SER A 119 7.31 -8.14 -14.62
N GLN A 120 6.88 -8.23 -15.88
CA GLN A 120 5.55 -7.80 -16.31
C GLN A 120 4.44 -8.65 -15.67
N ILE A 121 4.56 -9.98 -15.73
CA ILE A 121 3.57 -10.89 -15.14
C ILE A 121 3.47 -10.67 -13.62
N GLN A 122 4.60 -10.58 -12.92
CA GLN A 122 4.62 -10.30 -11.48
C GLN A 122 3.91 -8.98 -11.15
N ALA A 123 4.16 -7.92 -11.93
CA ALA A 123 3.51 -6.63 -11.72
C ALA A 123 1.99 -6.69 -11.94
N LEU A 124 1.52 -7.42 -12.95
CA LEU A 124 0.10 -7.58 -13.25
C LEU A 124 -0.64 -8.40 -12.17
N ILE A 125 0.00 -9.45 -11.67
CA ILE A 125 -0.53 -10.28 -10.56
C ILE A 125 -0.63 -9.45 -9.27
N ARG A 126 0.43 -8.74 -8.88
CA ARG A 126 0.44 -7.91 -7.65
C ARG A 126 -0.56 -6.76 -7.70
N ARG A 127 -0.97 -6.31 -8.89
CA ARG A 127 -1.99 -5.27 -9.09
C ARG A 127 -3.39 -5.84 -9.36
N SER A 128 -3.54 -7.16 -9.34
CA SER A 128 -4.79 -7.90 -9.63
C SER A 128 -5.44 -7.49 -10.95
N LYS A 129 -4.65 -7.25 -12.01
CA LYS A 129 -5.14 -6.82 -13.33
C LYS A 129 -5.40 -8.02 -14.24
N VAL A 130 -6.49 -8.74 -13.99
CA VAL A 130 -6.85 -9.99 -14.71
C VAL A 130 -6.89 -9.83 -16.24
N PRO A 131 -7.60 -8.85 -16.84
CA PRO A 131 -7.71 -8.79 -18.30
C PRO A 131 -6.37 -8.49 -18.98
N ALA A 132 -5.58 -7.60 -18.37
CA ALA A 132 -4.25 -7.25 -18.86
C ALA A 132 -3.27 -8.43 -18.73
N LEU A 133 -3.38 -9.23 -17.66
CA LEU A 133 -2.58 -10.44 -17.49
C LEU A 133 -2.87 -11.46 -18.58
N ILE A 134 -4.14 -11.77 -18.83
CA ILE A 134 -4.54 -12.72 -19.88
C ILE A 134 -4.03 -12.22 -21.23
N SER A 135 -4.29 -10.95 -21.57
CA SER A 135 -3.85 -10.38 -22.84
C SER A 135 -2.32 -10.40 -22.99
N TYR A 136 -1.57 -10.15 -21.91
CA TYR A 136 -0.11 -10.22 -21.96
C TYR A 136 0.40 -11.64 -22.23
N ILE A 137 -0.15 -12.64 -21.53
CA ILE A 137 0.21 -14.06 -21.71
C ILE A 137 -0.10 -14.53 -23.13
N THR A 138 -1.28 -14.19 -23.66
CA THR A 138 -1.70 -14.59 -25.01
C THR A 138 -0.90 -13.89 -26.09
N ASN A 139 -0.65 -12.59 -25.96
CA ASN A 139 0.06 -11.80 -27.00
C ASN A 139 1.54 -12.15 -27.11
N ASN A 140 2.14 -12.65 -26.02
CA ASN A 140 3.54 -13.04 -25.98
C ASN A 140 3.72 -14.57 -26.02
N SER A 141 2.65 -15.34 -26.28
CA SER A 141 2.67 -16.80 -26.37
C SER A 141 3.38 -17.49 -25.20
N ILE A 142 3.15 -16.99 -23.98
CA ILE A 142 3.84 -17.49 -22.77
C ILE A 142 3.27 -18.86 -22.41
N PRO A 143 4.09 -19.90 -22.22
CA PRO A 143 3.60 -21.25 -21.94
C PRO A 143 2.92 -21.32 -20.56
N PRO A 144 1.90 -22.19 -20.38
CA PRO A 144 1.23 -22.35 -19.08
C PRO A 144 2.14 -22.83 -17.94
N SER A 145 3.22 -23.54 -18.29
CA SER A 145 4.28 -24.01 -17.39
C SER A 145 5.41 -22.99 -17.18
N PHE A 146 5.19 -21.72 -17.57
CA PHE A 146 6.18 -20.66 -17.41
C PHE A 146 6.63 -20.52 -15.95
N THR A 147 7.93 -20.62 -15.75
CA THR A 147 8.61 -20.34 -14.50
C THR A 147 9.26 -18.97 -14.58
N PHE A 148 9.16 -18.22 -13.50
CA PHE A 148 9.77 -16.91 -13.42
C PHE A 148 11.31 -17.02 -13.48
N HIS A 149 11.91 -16.20 -14.33
CA HIS A 149 13.36 -16.15 -14.52
C HIS A 149 14.04 -15.26 -13.48
N GLN A 150 15.28 -15.64 -13.13
CA GLN A 150 16.02 -15.07 -12.02
C GLN A 150 16.46 -13.61 -12.27
N SER A 151 16.07 -12.73 -11.34
CA SER A 151 16.94 -11.62 -10.95
C SER A 151 16.84 -11.47 -9.43
N SER A 152 17.58 -12.30 -8.69
CA SER A 152 18.03 -12.05 -7.31
C SER A 152 17.03 -12.00 -6.14
N SER A 153 15.81 -12.58 -6.22
CA SER A 153 14.91 -12.59 -5.05
C SER A 153 14.59 -13.99 -4.54
N GLN A 154 14.77 -14.21 -3.23
CA GLN A 154 14.34 -15.41 -2.49
C GLN A 154 12.84 -15.74 -2.67
N GLN A 155 12.05 -14.80 -3.20
CA GLN A 155 10.61 -14.96 -3.47
C GLN A 155 10.32 -16.09 -4.49
N MET A 156 11.25 -16.45 -5.37
CA MET A 156 11.04 -17.49 -6.37
C MET A 156 11.19 -18.92 -5.86
N TYR A 157 11.85 -19.12 -4.72
CA TYR A 157 11.90 -20.45 -4.10
C TYR A 157 10.51 -20.88 -3.62
N HIS A 158 9.79 -19.94 -3.02
CA HIS A 158 8.44 -20.14 -2.52
C HIS A 158 7.38 -20.05 -3.63
N SER A 159 7.57 -19.17 -4.62
CA SER A 159 6.55 -18.91 -5.65
C SER A 159 7.12 -18.88 -7.08
N PRO A 160 7.58 -20.02 -7.62
CA PRO A 160 8.29 -20.07 -8.91
C PRO A 160 7.42 -19.85 -10.15
N THR A 161 6.10 -20.09 -10.06
CA THR A 161 5.17 -19.92 -11.19
C THR A 161 4.16 -18.80 -10.95
N PRO A 162 3.53 -18.25 -12.01
CA PRO A 162 2.45 -17.28 -11.88
C PRO A 162 1.32 -17.74 -10.94
N LEU A 163 0.99 -19.04 -10.98
CA LEU A 163 -0.06 -19.62 -10.16
C LEU A 163 0.33 -19.67 -8.67
N HIS A 164 1.59 -20.03 -8.34
CA HIS A 164 2.08 -19.97 -6.96
C HIS A 164 2.04 -18.53 -6.41
N LEU A 165 2.49 -17.55 -7.21
CA LEU A 165 2.47 -16.14 -6.79
C LEU A 165 1.05 -15.61 -6.60
N ALA A 166 0.11 -16.01 -7.46
CA ALA A 166 -1.29 -15.64 -7.33
C ALA A 166 -1.92 -16.23 -6.06
N ALA A 167 -1.61 -17.49 -5.75
CA ALA A 167 -2.08 -18.16 -4.54
C ALA A 167 -1.49 -17.55 -3.27
N SER A 168 -0.18 -17.31 -3.22
CA SER A 168 0.49 -16.69 -2.07
C SER A 168 0.05 -15.24 -1.83
N SER A 169 -0.42 -14.57 -2.88
CA SER A 169 -0.94 -13.19 -2.80
C SER A 169 -2.44 -13.14 -2.43
N ASN A 170 -3.10 -14.29 -2.22
CA ASN A 170 -4.53 -14.40 -1.93
C ASN A 170 -5.40 -13.66 -2.96
N SER A 171 -5.09 -13.87 -4.25
CA SER A 171 -5.77 -13.21 -5.37
C SER A 171 -6.72 -14.18 -6.12
N PRO A 172 -7.96 -14.41 -5.64
CA PRO A 172 -8.86 -15.41 -6.21
C PRO A 172 -9.16 -15.17 -7.69
N ALA A 173 -9.40 -13.91 -8.08
CA ALA A 173 -9.69 -13.56 -9.47
C ALA A 173 -8.53 -13.91 -10.43
N ILE A 174 -7.28 -13.79 -9.98
CA ILE A 174 -6.10 -14.13 -10.79
C ILE A 174 -5.91 -15.64 -10.84
N VAL A 175 -6.10 -16.35 -9.72
CA VAL A 175 -6.03 -17.82 -9.67
C VAL A 175 -7.04 -18.44 -10.64
N LEU A 176 -8.30 -18.00 -10.60
CA LEU A 176 -9.33 -18.51 -11.50
C LEU A 176 -8.97 -18.28 -12.97
N ALA A 177 -8.46 -17.09 -13.31
CA ALA A 177 -8.05 -16.76 -14.66
C ALA A 177 -6.87 -17.61 -15.14
N LEU A 178 -5.86 -17.81 -14.29
CA LEU A 178 -4.70 -18.62 -14.63
C LEU A 178 -5.07 -20.09 -14.90
N LEU A 179 -5.95 -20.66 -14.07
CA LEU A 179 -6.41 -22.05 -14.23
C LEU A 179 -7.32 -22.24 -15.45
N THR A 180 -8.29 -21.35 -15.65
CA THR A 180 -9.35 -21.54 -16.67
C THR A 180 -9.02 -20.93 -18.03
N LYS A 181 -8.27 -19.82 -18.07
CA LYS A 181 -7.97 -19.07 -19.30
C LYS A 181 -6.54 -19.21 -19.77
N CYS A 182 -5.58 -19.36 -18.84
CA CYS A 182 -4.17 -19.54 -19.17
C CYS A 182 -3.71 -21.00 -19.06
N ASN A 183 -4.60 -21.92 -18.68
CA ASN A 183 -4.34 -23.36 -18.54
C ASN A 183 -3.15 -23.71 -17.65
N SER A 184 -2.87 -22.89 -16.62
CA SER A 184 -1.78 -23.17 -15.68
C SER A 184 -2.05 -24.45 -14.89
N ASP A 185 -1.01 -25.28 -14.74
CA ASP A 185 -1.09 -26.57 -14.06
C ASP A 185 -0.99 -26.40 -12.52
N PRO A 186 -1.99 -26.83 -11.74
CA PRO A 186 -1.99 -26.74 -10.29
C PRO A 186 -1.15 -27.82 -9.59
N THR A 187 -0.63 -28.82 -10.30
CA THR A 187 0.16 -29.93 -9.72
C THR A 187 1.65 -29.63 -9.59
N ILE A 188 2.12 -28.52 -10.20
CA ILE A 188 3.53 -28.12 -10.16
C ILE A 188 3.90 -27.75 -8.72
N LEU A 189 4.96 -28.36 -8.20
CA LEU A 189 5.47 -28.09 -6.86
C LEU A 189 6.49 -26.94 -6.87
N ASN A 190 6.52 -26.15 -5.80
CA ASN A 190 7.55 -25.15 -5.57
C ASN A 190 8.86 -25.77 -5.02
N GLY A 191 9.85 -24.93 -4.69
CA GLY A 191 11.11 -25.39 -4.12
C GLY A 191 10.99 -26.06 -2.73
N GLU A 192 9.87 -25.83 -2.03
CA GLU A 192 9.52 -26.48 -0.76
C GLU A 192 8.71 -27.77 -0.95
N GLY A 193 8.44 -28.19 -2.18
CA GLY A 193 7.62 -29.36 -2.48
C GLY A 193 6.12 -29.15 -2.27
N LYS A 194 5.64 -27.91 -2.26
CA LYS A 194 4.22 -27.57 -2.06
C LYS A 194 3.56 -27.13 -3.37
N PRO A 195 2.30 -27.56 -3.64
CA PRO A 195 1.52 -27.05 -4.76
C PRO A 195 1.01 -25.62 -4.48
N PRO A 196 0.54 -24.88 -5.51
CA PRO A 196 -0.01 -23.54 -5.35
C PRO A 196 -1.16 -23.46 -4.35
N PHE A 197 -2.01 -24.49 -4.27
CA PHE A 197 -3.14 -24.53 -3.34
C PHE A 197 -2.71 -24.38 -1.87
N ASP A 198 -1.60 -25.01 -1.51
CA ASP A 198 -1.08 -25.00 -0.13
C ASP A 198 -0.50 -23.62 0.26
N LEU A 199 -0.20 -22.77 -0.71
CA LEU A 199 0.25 -21.40 -0.47
C LEU A 199 -0.90 -20.42 -0.22
N ALA A 200 -2.14 -20.79 -0.56
CA ALA A 200 -3.31 -19.94 -0.35
C ALA A 200 -3.66 -19.86 1.13
N GLY A 201 -3.50 -18.65 1.70
CA GLY A 201 -3.70 -18.39 3.13
C GLY A 201 -5.14 -18.03 3.51
N ASP A 202 -5.99 -17.67 2.54
CA ASP A 202 -7.36 -17.29 2.77
C ASP A 202 -8.38 -18.25 2.14
N ARG A 203 -9.57 -18.25 2.73
CA ARG A 203 -10.66 -19.11 2.31
C ARG A 203 -11.14 -18.84 0.87
N PRO A 204 -11.38 -17.59 0.43
CA PRO A 204 -11.82 -17.30 -0.93
C PRO A 204 -10.89 -17.82 -2.03
N THR A 205 -9.57 -17.70 -1.84
CA THR A 205 -8.60 -18.23 -2.81
C THR A 205 -8.63 -19.76 -2.84
N ARG A 206 -8.73 -20.43 -1.69
CA ARG A 206 -8.87 -21.90 -1.62
C ARG A 206 -10.17 -22.39 -2.27
N ASP A 207 -11.28 -21.72 -2.02
CA ASP A 207 -12.57 -22.05 -2.65
C ASP A 207 -12.51 -21.81 -4.16
N THR A 208 -11.69 -20.86 -4.65
CA THR A 208 -11.46 -20.66 -6.09
C THR A 208 -10.82 -21.85 -6.78
N PHE A 209 -9.85 -22.54 -6.15
CA PHE A 209 -9.29 -23.78 -6.70
C PHE A 209 -10.36 -24.87 -6.82
N ARG A 210 -11.28 -24.95 -5.85
CA ARG A 210 -12.39 -25.92 -5.88
C ARG A 210 -13.43 -25.56 -6.95
N VAL A 211 -13.66 -24.28 -7.19
CA VAL A 211 -14.47 -23.79 -8.32
C VAL A 211 -13.80 -24.13 -9.66
N ALA A 212 -12.49 -23.93 -9.79
CA ALA A 212 -11.76 -24.33 -10.99
C ALA A 212 -11.81 -25.85 -11.21
N ARG A 213 -11.73 -26.66 -10.14
CA ARG A 213 -11.94 -28.13 -10.17
C ARG A 213 -13.32 -28.49 -10.72
N HIS A 214 -14.36 -27.81 -10.24
CA HIS A 214 -15.73 -28.00 -10.75
C HIS A 214 -15.87 -27.59 -12.23
N GLU A 215 -15.31 -26.44 -12.64
CA GLU A 215 -15.46 -25.92 -14.00
C GLU A 215 -14.64 -26.69 -15.05
N LEU A 216 -13.42 -27.11 -14.70
CA LEU A 216 -12.53 -27.83 -15.62
C LEU A 216 -12.77 -29.35 -15.63
N GLY A 217 -13.45 -29.87 -14.60
CA GLY A 217 -13.72 -31.28 -14.41
C GLY A 217 -12.55 -32.06 -13.80
N GLU A 218 -12.87 -33.24 -13.28
CA GLU A 218 -11.93 -34.12 -12.59
C GLU A 218 -10.85 -34.73 -13.52
N SER A 219 -11.12 -34.79 -14.82
CA SER A 219 -10.20 -35.41 -15.78
C SER A 219 -9.08 -34.47 -16.25
N LYS A 220 -9.18 -33.17 -15.98
CA LYS A 220 -8.25 -32.18 -16.55
C LYS A 220 -6.88 -32.21 -15.87
N TRP A 221 -6.87 -32.36 -14.55
CA TRP A 221 -5.68 -32.34 -13.70
C TRP A 221 -5.83 -33.38 -12.60
N ASP A 222 -4.71 -33.85 -12.07
CA ASP A 222 -4.71 -34.63 -10.83
C ASP A 222 -4.91 -33.68 -9.64
N TRP A 223 -6.18 -33.41 -9.32
CA TRP A 223 -6.56 -32.49 -8.27
C TRP A 223 -6.12 -32.94 -6.88
N ASP A 224 -6.01 -34.26 -6.68
CA ASP A 224 -5.60 -34.84 -5.42
C ASP A 224 -4.09 -34.64 -5.22
N ALA A 225 -3.28 -34.78 -6.28
CA ALA A 225 -1.86 -34.39 -6.27
C ALA A 225 -1.64 -32.88 -6.04
N ALA A 226 -2.58 -32.04 -6.50
CA ALA A 226 -2.58 -30.60 -6.22
C ALA A 226 -3.09 -30.23 -4.81
N HIS A 227 -3.46 -31.21 -3.98
CA HIS A 227 -4.07 -31.05 -2.66
C HIS A 227 -5.38 -30.25 -2.65
N VAL A 228 -6.06 -30.12 -3.79
CA VAL A 228 -7.30 -29.35 -3.90
C VAL A 228 -8.47 -30.21 -3.39
N PRO A 229 -9.26 -29.76 -2.39
CA PRO A 229 -10.41 -30.51 -1.88
C PRO A 229 -11.51 -30.73 -2.93
N PRO A 230 -12.58 -31.48 -2.59
CA PRO A 230 -13.68 -31.75 -3.51
C PRO A 230 -14.27 -30.47 -4.15
N PRO A 231 -14.76 -30.58 -5.39
CA PRO A 231 -15.24 -29.45 -6.16
C PRO A 231 -16.32 -28.66 -5.42
N LEU A 232 -16.38 -27.36 -5.69
CA LEU A 232 -17.39 -26.45 -5.17
C LEU A 232 -17.96 -25.68 -6.36
N SER A 233 -19.28 -25.57 -6.48
CA SER A 233 -19.84 -24.79 -7.58
C SER A 233 -19.56 -23.29 -7.37
N LYS A 234 -19.45 -22.55 -8.48
CA LYS A 234 -19.20 -21.10 -8.43
C LYS A 234 -20.27 -20.35 -7.63
N THR A 235 -21.53 -20.73 -7.81
CA THR A 235 -22.67 -20.11 -7.13
C THR A 235 -22.64 -20.36 -5.63
N GLU A 236 -22.26 -21.56 -5.17
CA GLU A 236 -22.11 -21.86 -3.74
C GLU A 236 -20.96 -21.06 -3.11
N ALA A 237 -19.83 -20.93 -3.79
CA ALA A 237 -18.70 -20.12 -3.33
C ALA A 237 -19.07 -18.64 -3.19
N GLU A 238 -19.77 -18.10 -4.20
CA GLU A 238 -20.27 -16.71 -4.20
C GLU A 238 -21.31 -16.48 -3.10
N ASN A 239 -22.31 -17.36 -2.97
CA ASN A 239 -23.34 -17.27 -1.92
C ASN A 239 -22.74 -17.32 -0.51
N ARG A 240 -21.70 -18.13 -0.31
CA ARG A 240 -21.00 -18.20 0.98
C ARG A 240 -20.27 -16.91 1.28
N THR A 241 -19.52 -16.38 0.30
CA THR A 241 -18.80 -15.12 0.43
C THR A 241 -19.76 -13.95 0.69
N GLU A 242 -20.91 -13.97 0.03
CA GLU A 242 -22.00 -13.00 0.24
C GLU A 242 -22.53 -13.05 1.67
N ARG A 243 -22.84 -14.26 2.16
CA ARG A 243 -23.35 -14.47 3.52
C ARG A 243 -22.36 -14.01 4.59
N GLU A 244 -21.07 -14.31 4.40
CA GLU A 244 -20.01 -13.87 5.32
C GLU A 244 -19.87 -12.34 5.32
N ARG A 245 -19.97 -11.70 4.14
CA ARG A 245 -19.93 -10.23 4.01
C ARG A 245 -21.14 -9.56 4.64
N GLN A 246 -22.34 -10.11 4.42
CA GLN A 246 -23.58 -9.60 5.01
C GLN A 246 -23.54 -9.72 6.54
N ALA A 247 -23.12 -10.87 7.08
CA ALA A 247 -22.97 -11.05 8.51
C ALA A 247 -21.96 -10.07 9.14
N ALA A 248 -20.85 -9.79 8.46
CA ALA A 248 -19.87 -8.81 8.90
C ALA A 248 -20.45 -7.37 8.88
N ALA A 249 -21.22 -7.02 7.85
CA ALA A 249 -21.89 -5.72 7.76
C ALA A 249 -22.95 -5.54 8.86
N ASP A 250 -23.75 -6.57 9.14
CA ASP A 250 -24.77 -6.55 10.20
C ASP A 250 -24.14 -6.45 11.60
N ALA A 251 -23.04 -7.16 11.83
CA ALA A 251 -22.27 -7.06 13.08
C ALA A 251 -21.68 -5.66 13.27
N GLU A 252 -21.14 -5.05 12.21
CA GLU A 252 -20.60 -3.69 12.26
C GLU A 252 -21.71 -2.64 12.48
N ALA A 253 -22.86 -2.80 11.81
CA ALA A 253 -24.02 -1.92 12.00
C ALA A 253 -24.55 -2.01 13.43
N SER A 254 -24.60 -3.22 14.00
CA SER A 254 -25.01 -3.45 15.39
C SER A 254 -24.03 -2.80 16.38
N ARG A 255 -22.71 -2.91 16.13
CA ARG A 255 -21.69 -2.22 16.93
C ARG A 255 -21.84 -0.70 16.87
N ARG A 256 -22.02 -0.13 15.68
CA ARG A 256 -22.24 1.31 15.50
C ARG A 256 -23.50 1.81 16.21
N LYS A 257 -24.60 1.05 16.13
CA LYS A 257 -25.85 1.38 16.85
C LYS A 257 -25.64 1.37 18.36
N ALA A 258 -24.97 0.36 18.91
CA ALA A 258 -24.67 0.26 20.34
C ALA A 258 -23.76 1.42 20.82
N GLU A 259 -22.74 1.78 20.05
CA GLU A 259 -21.88 2.94 20.37
C GLU A 259 -22.64 4.27 20.30
N ALA A 260 -23.50 4.45 19.30
CA ALA A 260 -24.34 5.63 19.16
C ALA A 260 -25.35 5.77 20.32
N GLU A 261 -25.96 4.67 20.77
CA GLU A 261 -26.84 4.69 21.94
C GLU A 261 -26.07 4.99 23.23
N ARG A 262 -24.87 4.43 23.39
CA ARG A 262 -24.01 4.75 24.54
C ARG A 262 -23.65 6.23 24.58
N LEU A 263 -23.25 6.80 23.45
CA LEU A 263 -22.93 8.23 23.35
C LEU A 263 -24.16 9.11 23.65
N LYS A 264 -25.33 8.75 23.10
CA LYS A 264 -26.58 9.45 23.37
C LYS A 264 -26.95 9.42 24.86
N ARG A 265 -26.69 8.31 25.55
CA ARG A 265 -26.90 8.18 27.00
C ARG A 265 -25.89 9.04 27.78
N GLU A 266 -24.60 8.98 27.44
CA GLU A 266 -23.57 9.81 28.05
C GLU A 266 -23.87 11.31 27.89
N ASP A 267 -24.31 11.74 26.71
CA ASP A 267 -24.67 13.14 26.45
C ASP A 267 -25.95 13.55 27.19
N ALA A 268 -26.95 12.66 27.30
CA ALA A 268 -28.13 12.91 28.12
C ALA A 268 -27.77 13.05 29.62
N GLU A 269 -26.88 12.20 30.14
CA GLU A 269 -26.37 12.28 31.51
C GLU A 269 -25.56 13.57 31.75
N ARG A 270 -24.70 13.98 30.81
CA ARG A 270 -24.01 15.28 30.86
C ARG A 270 -24.97 16.47 30.82
N ALA A 271 -26.00 16.42 29.98
CA ALA A 271 -27.02 17.46 29.91
C ALA A 271 -27.80 17.59 31.22
N LEU A 272 -28.14 16.46 31.87
CA LEU A 272 -28.75 16.44 33.19
C LEU A 272 -27.80 16.98 34.28
N GLY A 273 -26.51 16.64 34.22
CA GLY A 273 -25.48 17.16 35.12
C GLY A 273 -25.29 18.67 35.00
N ASN A 274 -25.27 19.21 33.77
CA ASN A 274 -25.19 20.65 33.52
C ASN A 274 -26.46 21.38 33.97
N ARG A 275 -27.65 20.80 33.80
CA ARG A 275 -28.91 21.35 34.34
C ARG A 275 -28.91 21.39 35.87
N LYS A 276 -28.37 20.37 36.56
CA LYS A 276 -28.23 20.37 38.02
C LYS A 276 -27.22 21.42 38.52
N LYS A 277 -26.12 21.66 37.79
CA LYS A 277 -25.18 22.76 38.10
C LYS A 277 -25.77 24.15 37.82
N ALA A 278 -26.63 24.28 36.81
CA ALA A 278 -27.39 25.51 36.55
C ALA A 278 -28.54 25.75 37.54
N GLY A 279 -28.98 24.71 38.27
CA GLY A 279 -30.03 24.80 39.30
C GLY A 279 -29.68 25.64 40.55
N GLY A 280 -28.45 26.14 40.65
CA GLY A 280 -28.08 27.18 41.64
C GLY A 280 -28.44 28.61 41.21
N GLN A 281 -28.74 28.84 39.93
CA GLN A 281 -29.32 30.10 39.46
C GLN A 281 -30.83 29.92 39.35
N ARG A 282 -31.54 30.51 40.31
CA ARG A 282 -32.98 30.75 40.23
C ARG A 282 -33.34 31.18 38.81
N LEU A 283 -34.38 30.55 38.27
CA LEU A 283 -35.12 30.96 37.08
C LEU A 283 -35.61 32.40 37.29
N LEU A 284 -34.73 33.38 37.02
CA LEU A 284 -35.14 34.75 36.80
C LEU A 284 -35.72 34.77 35.39
N GLU A 285 -36.97 35.17 35.30
CA GLU A 285 -37.68 35.33 34.03
C GLU A 285 -36.84 36.22 33.11
N LYS A 286 -36.18 35.61 32.11
CA LYS A 286 -35.27 36.31 31.20
C LYS A 286 -35.97 37.55 30.67
N THR A 287 -35.36 38.70 30.92
CA THR A 287 -35.92 39.97 30.47
C THR A 287 -36.04 39.95 28.94
N GLY A 288 -37.00 40.68 28.38
CA GLY A 288 -37.19 40.71 26.92
C GLY A 288 -35.95 41.17 26.14
N ALA A 289 -34.95 41.76 26.82
CA ALA A 289 -33.65 42.09 26.27
C ALA A 289 -32.73 40.86 26.14
N GLU A 290 -32.68 39.98 27.13
CA GLU A 290 -31.84 38.76 27.08
C GLU A 290 -32.32 37.76 26.02
N LYS A 291 -33.63 37.62 25.83
CA LYS A 291 -34.18 36.79 24.74
C LYS A 291 -33.78 37.32 23.36
N ARG A 292 -33.74 38.64 23.19
CA ARG A 292 -33.30 39.29 21.93
C ARG A 292 -31.81 39.08 21.68
N GLU A 293 -31.00 39.03 22.73
CA GLU A 293 -29.56 38.81 22.61
C GLU A 293 -29.24 37.34 22.27
N GLU A 294 -29.97 36.38 22.84
CA GLU A 294 -29.86 34.96 22.47
C GLU A 294 -30.29 34.69 21.02
N GLU A 295 -31.38 35.30 20.53
CA GLU A 295 -31.82 35.17 19.13
C GLU A 295 -30.76 35.69 18.13
N MET A 296 -29.95 36.67 18.53
CA MET A 296 -28.85 37.17 17.71
C MET A 296 -27.57 36.33 17.86
N ARG A 297 -27.44 35.53 18.94
CA ARG A 297 -26.25 34.74 19.29
C ARG A 297 -26.18 33.45 18.46
N GLY A 298 -25.77 33.61 17.22
CA GLY A 298 -25.56 32.52 16.24
C GLY A 298 -25.60 33.00 14.78
N MET A 299 -26.11 34.21 14.56
CA MET A 299 -26.18 34.85 13.25
C MET A 299 -24.86 35.54 12.87
N THR A 300 -24.55 35.57 11.57
CA THR A 300 -23.42 36.34 11.03
C THR A 300 -23.65 37.85 11.20
N PRO A 301 -22.58 38.67 11.27
CA PRO A 301 -22.71 40.12 11.50
C PRO A 301 -23.59 40.85 10.47
N GLU A 302 -23.57 40.41 9.21
CA GLU A 302 -24.41 40.97 8.15
C GLU A 302 -25.90 40.68 8.35
N MET A 303 -26.26 39.48 8.80
CA MET A 303 -27.66 39.12 9.09
C MET A 303 -28.20 39.87 10.31
N ARG A 304 -27.36 40.13 11.33
CA ARG A 304 -27.75 40.93 12.50
C ARG A 304 -28.09 42.37 12.13
N THR A 305 -27.23 43.02 11.36
CA THR A 305 -27.46 44.42 10.94
C THR A 305 -28.70 44.56 10.04
N ARG A 306 -29.00 43.56 9.21
CA ARG A 306 -30.23 43.52 8.42
C ARG A 306 -31.48 43.42 9.29
N LEU A 307 -31.49 42.53 10.27
CA LEU A 307 -32.58 42.36 11.24
C LEU A 307 -32.81 43.61 12.10
N GLU A 308 -31.74 44.26 12.53
CA GLU A 308 -31.84 45.52 13.29
C GLU A 308 -32.38 46.68 12.44
N ARG A 309 -31.95 46.78 11.17
CA ARG A 309 -32.48 47.77 10.22
C ARG A 309 -33.97 47.56 9.99
N GLU A 310 -34.41 46.32 9.78
CA GLU A 310 -35.82 45.98 9.59
C GLU A 310 -36.66 46.28 10.84
N ARG A 311 -36.15 45.94 12.04
CA ARG A 311 -36.83 46.27 13.30
C ARG A 311 -36.92 47.78 13.52
N ARG A 312 -35.87 48.53 13.19
CA ARG A 312 -35.85 49.99 13.33
C ARG A 312 -36.78 50.67 12.33
N ALA A 313 -36.91 50.14 11.12
CA ALA A 313 -37.89 50.57 10.13
C ALA A 313 -39.32 50.34 10.62
N ARG A 314 -39.65 49.13 11.11
CA ARG A 314 -40.98 48.84 11.67
C ARG A 314 -41.31 49.70 12.90
N ALA A 315 -40.35 49.94 13.79
CA ALA A 315 -40.57 50.79 14.95
C ALA A 315 -40.79 52.27 14.55
N ALA A 316 -40.14 52.73 13.47
CA ALA A 316 -40.39 54.05 12.92
C ALA A 316 -41.77 54.14 12.25
N GLU A 317 -42.17 53.13 11.47
CA GLU A 317 -43.51 53.03 10.88
C GLU A 317 -44.60 52.99 11.94
N GLU A 318 -44.42 52.25 13.03
CA GLU A 318 -45.40 52.17 14.12
C GLU A 318 -45.51 53.49 14.90
N ARG A 319 -44.41 54.23 15.06
CA ARG A 319 -44.44 55.59 15.63
C ARG A 319 -45.15 56.58 14.72
N ILE A 320 -44.89 56.54 13.41
CA ILE A 320 -45.58 57.39 12.43
C ILE A 320 -47.08 57.05 12.37
N ARG A 321 -47.42 55.75 12.43
CA ARG A 321 -48.81 55.28 12.48
C ARG A 321 -49.53 55.75 13.75
N ARG A 322 -48.89 55.73 14.92
CA ARG A 322 -49.47 56.27 16.16
C ARG A 322 -49.61 57.80 16.14
N MET A 323 -48.68 58.51 15.50
CA MET A 323 -48.78 59.97 15.31
C MET A 323 -49.91 60.36 14.34
N GLN A 324 -50.12 59.59 13.27
CA GLN A 324 -51.27 59.79 12.36
C GLN A 324 -52.60 59.42 13.01
N ALA A 325 -52.63 58.41 13.89
CA ALA A 325 -53.84 58.01 14.62
C ALA A 325 -54.20 58.95 15.78
N GLY A 326 -53.27 59.79 16.27
CA GLY A 326 -53.49 60.75 17.36
C GLY A 326 -53.86 62.17 16.91
N GLY A 327 -53.97 62.43 15.60
CA GLY A 327 -54.25 63.74 15.01
C GLY A 327 -55.72 64.00 14.67
N GLY A 328 -56.66 63.18 15.15
CA GLY A 328 -58.10 63.33 14.91
C GLY A 328 -58.86 63.38 16.23
N LEU A 329 -58.85 64.54 16.89
CA LEU A 329 -59.84 64.97 17.87
C LEU A 329 -60.11 66.46 17.65
#